data_AF-A0A7C2C7L3-F1
#
_entry.id   AF-A0A7C2C7L3-F1
#
_cell.length_a   1.000
_cell.length_b   1.000
_cell.length_c   1.000
_cell.angle_alpha   90.00
_cell.angle_beta   90.00
_cell.angle_gamma   90.00
#
_symmetry.space_group_name_H-M   'P 1'
#
loop_
_entity.id
_entity.type
_entity.pdbx_description
1 polymer ?
#
loop_
_entity_poly.entity_id
_entity_poly.type
_entity_poly.pdbx_seq_one_letter_code
_entity_poly.pdbx_strand_id
1 'polypeptide(L)'
;QGGLGGLLAELVSQQVLAGTVGLAGPGVVVVLDDSPRRPLRGEDPTLYLVLDSHLRDVVNLLWEGGAEAVAINGERLVATSSIYAAGGTIVVNTARLAPPYEVVAIGPPELEALLKAPDRLTQLKARVQNYGLQFTVRRVPEATVPPYKGGFPTEHLRW
;
A
#
# COMPACT_ATOMS: atom_id res chain seq x y z
N GLN A 1 0.12 28.12 -32.18
CA GLN A 1 -1.07 27.37 -31.72
C GLN A 1 -0.71 26.21 -30.76
N GLY A 2 0.29 26.36 -29.85
CA GLY A 2 0.79 25.22 -29.04
C GLY A 2 0.76 25.39 -27.52
N GLY A 3 0.31 26.53 -26.98
CA GLY A 3 0.48 26.84 -25.55
C GLY A 3 -0.46 26.11 -24.59
N LEU A 4 -1.76 26.04 -24.92
CA LEU A 4 -2.77 25.44 -24.04
C LEU A 4 -2.65 23.92 -23.93
N GLY A 5 -2.36 23.23 -25.05
CA GLY A 5 -2.18 21.77 -25.05
C GLY A 5 -0.97 21.33 -24.21
N GLY A 6 0.15 22.06 -24.32
CA GLY A 6 1.33 21.80 -23.50
C GLY A 6 1.09 22.05 -22.01
N LEU A 7 0.39 23.14 -21.67
CA LEU A 7 0.05 23.46 -20.28
C LEU A 7 -0.87 22.41 -19.64
N LEU A 8 -1.84 21.89 -20.39
CA LEU A 8 -2.73 20.83 -19.91
C LEU A 8 -1.98 19.51 -19.68
N ALA A 9 -1.06 19.15 -20.58
CA ALA A 9 -0.23 17.97 -20.42
C ALA A 9 0.68 18.07 -19.17
N GLU A 10 1.27 19.25 -18.94
CA GLU A 10 2.06 19.52 -17.73
C GLU A 10 1.22 19.44 -16.46
N LEU A 11 0.01 20.02 -16.47
CA LEU A 11 -0.90 19.94 -15.32
C LEU A 11 -1.24 18.49 -14.97
N VAL A 12 -1.57 17.67 -15.97
CA VAL A 12 -1.87 16.24 -15.76
C VAL A 12 -0.64 15.50 -15.23
N SER A 13 0.53 15.73 -15.80
CA SER A 13 1.79 15.15 -15.31
C SER A 13 2.01 15.45 -13.83
N GLN A 14 1.84 16.72 -13.43
CA GLN A 14 1.97 17.14 -12.03
C GLN A 14 0.90 16.52 -11.13
N GLN A 15 -0.34 16.38 -11.60
CA GLN A 15 -1.40 15.70 -10.86
C GLN A 15 -1.10 14.21 -10.64
N VAL A 16 -0.53 13.53 -11.64
CA VAL A 16 -0.10 12.13 -11.51
C VAL A 16 1.01 12.01 -10.48
N LEU A 17 2.04 12.87 -10.55
CA LEU A 17 3.15 12.88 -9.59
C LEU A 17 2.69 13.22 -8.16
N ALA A 18 1.76 14.16 -8.02
CA ALA A 18 1.15 14.49 -6.74
C ALA A 18 0.14 13.42 -6.26
N GLY A 19 -0.21 12.45 -7.11
CA GLY A 19 -1.18 11.41 -6.81
C GLY A 19 -2.63 11.92 -6.68
N THR A 20 -2.95 13.11 -7.18
CA THR A 20 -4.28 13.74 -7.05
C THR A 20 -5.29 13.29 -8.10
N VAL A 21 -4.86 12.44 -9.05
CA VAL A 21 -5.70 11.76 -10.02
C VAL A 21 -5.62 10.25 -9.84
N GLY A 22 -6.73 9.56 -10.13
CA GLY A 22 -6.79 8.11 -10.15
C GLY A 22 -6.01 7.54 -11.33
N LEU A 23 -5.44 6.35 -11.14
CA LEU A 23 -4.69 5.63 -12.16
C LEU A 23 -5.26 4.23 -12.33
N ALA A 24 -5.17 3.71 -13.55
CA ALA A 24 -5.51 2.35 -13.88
C ALA A 24 -4.42 1.74 -14.77
N GLY A 25 -4.11 0.46 -14.55
CA GLY A 25 -3.08 -0.23 -15.31
C GLY A 25 -2.79 -1.63 -14.77
N PRO A 26 -1.93 -2.41 -15.43
CA PRO A 26 -1.54 -3.73 -14.94
C PRO A 26 -0.88 -3.63 -13.56
N GLY A 27 -1.09 -4.65 -12.73
CA GLY A 27 -0.62 -4.56 -11.36
C GLY A 27 -0.84 -5.81 -10.53
N VAL A 28 -0.74 -5.64 -9.22
CA VAL A 28 -0.91 -6.68 -8.21
C VAL A 28 -1.87 -6.25 -7.12
N VAL A 29 -2.58 -7.23 -6.58
CA VAL A 29 -3.38 -7.08 -5.36
C VAL A 29 -2.83 -8.02 -4.32
N VAL A 30 -2.49 -7.46 -3.16
CA VAL A 30 -2.01 -8.17 -1.98
C VAL A 30 -3.07 -8.07 -0.90
N VAL A 31 -3.47 -9.18 -0.30
CA VAL A 31 -4.41 -9.18 0.83
C VAL A 31 -3.71 -9.74 2.05
N LEU A 32 -3.70 -8.97 3.14
CA LEU A 32 -3.23 -9.36 4.46
C LEU A 32 -4.42 -9.45 5.40
N ASP A 33 -4.57 -10.56 6.11
CA ASP A 33 -5.59 -10.71 7.15
C ASP A 33 -4.99 -11.28 8.42
N ASP A 34 -5.64 -10.99 9.53
CA ASP A 34 -5.32 -11.56 10.82
C ASP A 34 -5.46 -13.09 10.77
N SER A 35 -4.81 -13.77 11.71
CA SER A 35 -4.97 -15.20 11.81
C SER A 35 -6.40 -15.58 12.22
N PRO A 36 -7.04 -16.55 11.55
CA PRO A 36 -8.29 -17.12 12.02
C PRO A 36 -8.09 -18.02 13.25
N ARG A 37 -6.83 -18.30 13.63
CA ARG A 37 -6.50 -19.12 14.80
C ARG A 37 -6.63 -18.29 16.06
N ARG A 38 -7.07 -18.93 17.13
CA ARG A 38 -7.05 -18.31 18.47
C ARG A 38 -5.65 -18.48 19.08
N PRO A 39 -5.06 -17.43 19.68
CA PRO A 39 -3.82 -17.56 20.43
C PRO A 39 -3.92 -18.65 21.49
N LEU A 40 -2.88 -19.49 21.61
CA LEU A 40 -2.81 -20.49 22.66
C LEU A 40 -2.49 -19.83 24.01
N ARG A 41 -2.78 -20.53 25.11
CA ARG A 41 -2.44 -20.04 26.45
C ARG A 41 -0.93 -19.83 26.56
N GLY A 42 -0.53 -18.62 26.96
CA GLY A 42 0.87 -18.24 27.15
C GLY A 42 1.54 -17.66 25.90
N GLU A 43 0.87 -17.64 24.76
CA GLU A 43 1.36 -16.94 23.56
C GLU A 43 0.95 -15.47 23.58
N ASP A 44 1.77 -14.63 22.94
CA ASP A 44 1.46 -13.23 22.71
C ASP A 44 0.39 -13.10 21.60
N PRO A 45 -0.81 -12.55 21.91
CA PRO A 45 -1.86 -12.36 20.91
C PRO A 45 -1.43 -11.49 19.72
N THR A 46 -0.46 -10.59 19.89
CA THR A 46 -0.02 -9.70 18.81
C THR A 46 0.66 -10.46 17.66
N LEU A 47 1.13 -11.69 17.89
CA LEU A 47 1.73 -12.55 16.87
C LEU A 47 0.71 -13.04 15.83
N TYR A 48 -0.58 -13.02 16.19
CA TYR A 48 -1.71 -13.41 15.35
C TYR A 48 -2.30 -12.25 14.55
N LEU A 49 -1.82 -11.02 14.79
CA LEU A 49 -2.31 -9.80 14.15
C LEU A 49 -1.36 -9.31 13.06
N VAL A 50 -1.93 -8.70 12.03
CA VAL A 50 -1.21 -7.88 11.07
C VAL A 50 -0.79 -6.58 11.75
N LEU A 51 0.48 -6.23 11.61
CA LEU A 51 1.06 -5.01 12.15
C LEU A 51 1.25 -3.97 11.03
N ASP A 52 1.29 -2.70 11.42
CA ASP A 52 1.59 -1.58 10.54
C ASP A 52 2.98 -1.70 9.88
N SER A 53 3.95 -2.33 10.55
CA SER A 53 5.25 -2.67 9.95
C SER A 53 5.14 -3.63 8.79
N HIS A 54 4.23 -4.61 8.83
CA HIS A 54 4.04 -5.55 7.72
C HIS A 54 3.51 -4.83 6.47
N LEU A 55 2.58 -3.88 6.65
CA LEU A 55 2.08 -3.07 5.55
C LEU A 55 3.17 -2.14 4.99
N ARG A 56 3.97 -1.51 5.86
CA ARG A 56 5.12 -0.71 5.45
C ARG A 56 6.14 -1.53 4.64
N ASP A 57 6.46 -2.74 5.09
CA ASP A 57 7.40 -3.62 4.39
C ASP A 57 6.86 -4.03 3.01
N VAL A 58 5.58 -4.37 2.90
CA VAL A 58 4.92 -4.68 1.61
C VAL A 58 4.98 -3.48 0.67
N VAL A 59 4.61 -2.29 1.16
CA VAL A 59 4.62 -1.05 0.36
C VAL A 59 6.03 -0.70 -0.09
N ASN A 60 7.02 -0.78 0.80
CA ASN A 60 8.41 -0.50 0.44
C ASN A 60 8.94 -1.48 -0.61
N LEU A 61 8.59 -2.76 -0.50
CA LEU A 61 8.98 -3.76 -1.49
C LEU A 61 8.29 -3.53 -2.85
N LEU A 62 7.05 -3.06 -2.85
CA LEU A 62 6.37 -2.65 -4.08
C LEU A 62 7.10 -1.48 -4.75
N TRP A 63 7.51 -0.47 -3.99
CA TRP A 63 8.31 0.65 -4.51
C TRP A 63 9.69 0.22 -4.99
N GLU A 64 10.38 -0.65 -4.25
CA GLU A 64 11.65 -1.27 -4.67
C GLU A 64 11.49 -2.00 -6.02
N GLY A 65 10.37 -2.70 -6.19
CA GLY A 65 10.04 -3.43 -7.41
C GLY A 65 9.52 -2.56 -8.56
N GLY A 66 9.46 -1.24 -8.40
CA GLY A 66 9.04 -0.31 -9.46
C GLY A 66 7.53 -0.11 -9.60
N ALA A 67 6.76 -0.28 -8.52
CA ALA A 67 5.36 0.15 -8.52
C ALA A 67 5.26 1.66 -8.81
N GLU A 68 4.27 2.06 -9.61
CA GLU A 68 4.02 3.45 -10.02
C GLU A 68 2.97 4.13 -9.14
N ALA A 69 2.06 3.33 -8.58
CA ALA A 69 1.02 3.80 -7.67
C ALA A 69 0.62 2.67 -6.73
N VAL A 70 0.38 3.00 -5.45
CA VAL A 70 -0.03 2.06 -4.41
C VAL A 70 -1.17 2.65 -3.58
N ALA A 71 -2.13 1.82 -3.19
CA ALA A 71 -3.16 2.16 -2.22
C ALA A 71 -3.38 1.03 -1.22
N ILE A 72 -3.77 1.36 0.01
CA ILE A 72 -4.20 0.40 1.04
C ILE A 72 -5.67 0.68 1.35
N ASN A 73 -6.56 -0.29 1.14
CA ASN A 73 -8.02 -0.17 1.29
C ASN A 73 -8.59 1.10 0.63
N GLY A 74 -8.07 1.46 -0.55
CA GLY A 74 -8.49 2.65 -1.29
C GLY A 74 -7.85 3.97 -0.84
N GLU A 75 -6.95 3.94 0.15
CA GLU A 75 -6.14 5.11 0.52
C GLU A 75 -4.86 5.16 -0.32
N ARG A 76 -4.83 6.07 -1.29
CA ARG A 76 -3.66 6.34 -2.13
C ARG A 76 -2.47 6.74 -1.26
N LEU A 77 -1.33 6.10 -1.50
CA LEU A 77 -0.06 6.49 -0.93
C LEU A 77 0.64 7.50 -1.83
N VAL A 78 1.16 8.55 -1.21
CA VAL A 78 1.97 9.63 -1.79
C VAL A 78 3.20 9.86 -0.93
N ALA A 79 4.11 10.74 -1.34
CA ALA A 79 5.38 10.98 -0.63
C ALA A 79 5.22 11.40 0.85
N THR A 80 4.09 12.04 1.19
CA THR A 80 3.77 12.48 2.56
C THR A 80 2.84 11.52 3.30
N SER A 81 2.51 10.37 2.71
CA SER A 81 1.66 9.37 3.35
C SER A 81 2.33 8.75 4.56
N SER A 82 1.50 8.36 5.52
CA SER A 82 1.94 7.68 6.74
C SER A 82 1.17 6.38 6.93
N ILE A 83 1.84 5.40 7.54
CA ILE A 83 1.27 4.11 7.95
C ILE A 83 1.77 3.86 9.37
N TYR A 84 0.87 3.87 10.35
CA TYR A 84 1.24 3.70 11.76
C TYR A 84 0.11 3.08 12.58
N ALA A 85 0.45 2.41 13.68
CA ALA A 85 -0.55 1.89 14.61
C ALA A 85 -1.07 2.99 15.55
N ALA A 86 -2.40 3.04 15.77
CA ALA A 86 -3.03 3.90 16.77
C ALA A 86 -4.24 3.19 17.42
N GLY A 87 -4.14 2.88 18.71
CA GLY A 87 -5.26 2.32 19.49
C GLY A 87 -5.76 0.96 18.97
N GLY A 88 -4.85 0.09 18.52
CA GLY A 88 -5.19 -1.24 17.99
C GLY A 88 -5.69 -1.25 16.55
N THR A 89 -5.79 -0.10 15.90
CA THR A 89 -6.06 0.03 14.45
C THR A 89 -4.82 0.49 13.72
N ILE A 90 -4.71 0.19 12.43
CA ILE A 90 -3.67 0.79 11.58
C ILE A 90 -4.26 2.03 10.92
N VAL A 91 -3.56 3.15 11.03
CA VAL A 91 -3.91 4.40 10.36
C VAL A 91 -3.07 4.52 9.10
N VAL A 92 -3.73 4.73 7.97
CA VAL A 92 -3.11 5.07 6.69
C VAL A 92 -3.58 6.45 6.29
N ASN A 93 -2.65 7.38 6.11
CA ASN A 93 -2.94 8.81 6.01
C ASN A 93 -3.74 9.29 7.24
N THR A 94 -5.05 9.48 7.08
CA THR A 94 -5.99 9.86 8.14
C THR A 94 -7.06 8.78 8.40
N ALA A 95 -7.10 7.73 7.58
CA ALA A 95 -8.11 6.67 7.66
C ALA A 95 -7.68 5.58 8.65
N ARG A 96 -8.58 5.21 9.55
CA ARG A 96 -8.42 4.03 10.41
C ARG A 96 -8.88 2.80 9.65
N LEU A 97 -7.98 1.86 9.46
CA LEU A 97 -8.21 0.62 8.74
C LEU A 97 -8.19 -0.57 9.71
N ALA A 98 -8.97 -1.58 9.35
CA ALA A 98 -9.03 -2.87 10.01
C ALA A 98 -8.82 -3.97 8.96
N PRO A 99 -8.38 -5.17 9.37
CA PRO A 99 -8.21 -6.28 8.45
C PRO A 99 -9.58 -6.74 7.86
N PRO A 100 -9.58 -7.33 6.65
CA PRO A 100 -8.43 -7.55 5.78
C PRO A 100 -7.92 -6.24 5.14
N TYR A 101 -6.59 -6.17 4.97
CA TYR A 101 -5.91 -5.07 4.31
C TYR A 101 -5.61 -5.46 2.86
N GLU A 102 -6.28 -4.80 1.92
CA GLU A 102 -6.02 -4.91 0.49
C GLU A 102 -5.04 -3.82 0.06
N VAL A 103 -3.84 -4.23 -0.34
CA VAL A 103 -2.83 -3.37 -0.96
C VAL A 103 -2.90 -3.57 -2.47
N VAL A 104 -3.26 -2.52 -3.21
CA VAL A 104 -3.32 -2.51 -4.67
C VAL A 104 -2.13 -1.71 -5.18
N ALA A 105 -1.40 -2.27 -6.14
CA ALA A 105 -0.28 -1.59 -6.78
C ALA A 105 -0.34 -1.72 -8.30
N ILE A 106 -0.13 -0.61 -9.01
CA ILE A 106 0.11 -0.58 -10.45
C ILE A 106 1.62 -0.67 -10.68
N GLY A 107 2.05 -1.51 -11.60
CA GLY A 107 3.47 -1.65 -11.90
C GLY A 107 3.82 -2.90 -12.70
N PRO A 108 5.12 -3.21 -12.79
CA PRO A 108 5.63 -4.24 -13.68
C PRO A 108 5.23 -5.67 -13.21
N PRO A 109 5.18 -6.66 -14.13
CA PRO A 109 4.75 -8.01 -13.81
C PRO A 109 5.63 -8.73 -12.76
N GLU A 110 6.87 -8.31 -12.61
CA GLU A 110 7.85 -8.85 -11.66
C GLU A 110 7.45 -8.61 -10.20
N LEU A 111 6.57 -7.65 -9.92
CA LEU A 111 6.08 -7.35 -8.56
C LEU A 111 5.51 -8.59 -7.86
N GLU A 112 4.76 -9.43 -8.59
CA GLU A 112 4.18 -10.66 -8.02
C GLU A 112 5.28 -11.63 -7.56
N ALA A 113 6.31 -11.83 -8.39
CA ALA A 113 7.42 -12.71 -8.06
C ALA A 113 8.23 -12.17 -6.88
N LEU A 114 8.48 -10.85 -6.85
CA LEU A 114 9.19 -10.18 -5.77
C LEU A 114 8.49 -10.34 -4.42
N LEU A 115 7.17 -10.15 -4.38
CA LEU A 115 6.36 -10.33 -3.17
C LEU A 115 6.34 -11.79 -2.68
N LYS A 116 6.39 -12.75 -3.62
CA LYS A 116 6.39 -14.19 -3.31
C LYS A 116 7.78 -14.71 -2.91
N ALA A 117 8.87 -14.01 -3.24
CA ALA A 117 10.24 -14.44 -2.96
C ALA A 117 10.49 -14.76 -1.47
N PRO A 118 11.01 -15.95 -1.12
CA PRO A 118 11.04 -16.44 0.27
C PRO A 118 11.95 -15.62 1.21
N ASP A 119 12.97 -14.97 0.66
CA ASP A 119 13.93 -14.10 1.36
C ASP A 119 13.42 -12.66 1.54
N ARG A 120 12.22 -12.34 1.02
CA ARG A 120 11.53 -11.05 1.20
C ARG A 120 10.35 -11.18 2.15
N LEU A 121 10.04 -10.09 2.87
CA LEU A 121 8.95 -10.03 3.86
C LEU A 121 9.07 -11.12 4.94
N THR A 122 10.29 -11.44 5.37
CA THR A 122 10.59 -12.60 6.22
C THR A 122 9.82 -12.58 7.55
N GLN A 123 9.67 -11.41 8.18
CA GLN A 123 8.91 -11.26 9.42
C GLN A 123 7.41 -11.58 9.22
N LEU A 124 6.80 -11.02 8.18
CA LEU A 124 5.40 -11.30 7.82
C LEU A 124 5.22 -12.78 7.47
N LYS A 125 6.07 -13.33 6.62
CA LYS A 125 5.97 -14.74 6.18
C LYS A 125 6.20 -15.73 7.32
N ALA A 126 7.09 -15.41 8.26
CA ALA A 126 7.24 -16.20 9.48
C ALA A 126 5.93 -16.24 10.28
N ARG A 127 5.19 -15.12 10.36
CA ARG A 127 3.89 -15.09 11.04
C ARG A 127 2.78 -15.81 10.28
N VAL A 128 2.79 -15.74 8.95
CA VAL A 128 1.90 -16.54 8.09
C VAL A 128 2.10 -18.04 8.37
N GLN A 129 3.35 -18.50 8.41
CA GLN A 129 3.68 -19.91 8.64
C GLN A 129 3.37 -20.36 10.07
N ASN A 130 3.84 -19.61 11.06
CA ASN A 130 3.82 -20.05 12.46
C ASN A 130 2.47 -19.76 13.14
N TYR A 131 1.87 -18.59 12.88
CA TYR A 131 0.67 -18.12 13.57
C TYR A 131 -0.57 -18.14 12.69
N GLY A 132 -0.45 -18.37 11.38
CA GLY A 132 -1.58 -18.53 10.48
C GLY A 132 -2.18 -17.23 9.96
N LEU A 133 -1.43 -16.13 9.98
CA LEU A 133 -1.81 -14.91 9.25
C LEU A 133 -2.08 -15.26 7.78
N GLN A 134 -3.01 -14.54 7.16
CA GLN A 134 -3.30 -14.73 5.75
C GLN A 134 -2.51 -13.71 4.93
N PHE A 135 -1.83 -14.19 3.89
CA PHE A 135 -1.10 -13.37 2.94
C PHE A 135 -1.31 -13.95 1.54
N THR A 136 -2.03 -13.22 0.69
CA THR A 136 -2.27 -13.62 -0.69
C THR A 136 -1.78 -12.54 -1.64
N VAL A 137 -1.23 -12.97 -2.78
CA VAL A 137 -0.72 -12.09 -3.83
C VAL A 137 -1.27 -12.60 -5.15
N ARG A 138 -1.97 -11.73 -5.88
CA ARG A 138 -2.49 -12.03 -7.21
C ARG A 138 -2.16 -10.90 -8.17
N ARG A 139 -1.73 -11.25 -9.38
CA ARG A 139 -1.64 -10.30 -10.50
C ARG A 139 -3.03 -10.01 -11.06
N VAL A 140 -3.23 -8.79 -11.52
CA VAL A 140 -4.42 -8.36 -12.26
C VAL A 140 -4.02 -7.66 -13.56
N PRO A 141 -4.77 -7.88 -14.66
CA PRO A 141 -4.52 -7.17 -15.92
C PRO A 141 -4.83 -5.68 -15.80
N GLU A 142 -5.75 -5.32 -14.90
CA GLU A 142 -6.13 -3.94 -14.61
C GLU A 142 -6.39 -3.80 -13.09
N ALA A 143 -5.53 -3.03 -12.44
CA ALA A 143 -5.65 -2.53 -11.09
C ALA A 143 -6.07 -1.06 -11.17
N THR A 144 -6.91 -0.62 -10.23
CA THR A 144 -7.28 0.80 -10.09
C THR A 144 -6.75 1.31 -8.76
N VAL A 145 -6.01 2.41 -8.81
CA VAL A 145 -5.52 3.13 -7.64
C VAL A 145 -6.21 4.50 -7.61
N PRO A 146 -7.00 4.82 -6.57
CA PRO A 146 -7.77 6.06 -6.51
C PRO A 146 -6.87 7.30 -6.36
N PRO A 147 -7.43 8.52 -6.56
CA PRO A 147 -6.73 9.75 -6.22
C PRO A 147 -6.54 9.88 -4.71
N TYR A 148 -5.45 10.54 -4.32
CA TYR A 148 -5.21 10.98 -2.96
C TYR A 148 -6.24 12.04 -2.54
N LYS A 149 -6.84 11.84 -1.36
CA LYS A 149 -7.92 12.69 -0.83
C LYS A 149 -7.45 13.68 0.24
N GLY A 150 -6.20 13.57 0.68
CA GLY A 150 -5.65 14.46 1.70
C GLY A 150 -5.16 15.79 1.11
N GLY A 151 -4.90 16.76 1.99
CA GLY A 151 -4.31 18.04 1.63
C GLY A 151 -2.79 18.03 1.67
N PHE A 152 -2.18 19.02 1.03
CA PHE A 152 -0.77 19.36 1.19
C PHE A 152 -0.67 20.63 2.04
N PRO A 153 -0.16 20.57 3.29
CA PRO A 153 -0.05 21.75 4.13
C PRO A 153 0.89 22.79 3.49
N THR A 154 0.41 24.03 3.32
CA THR A 154 1.18 25.11 2.69
C THR A 154 1.51 26.27 3.62
N GLU A 155 1.15 26.18 4.90
CA GLU A 155 1.29 27.26 5.90
C GLU A 155 2.72 27.79 6.07
N HIS A 156 3.72 26.96 5.76
CA HIS A 156 5.14 27.32 5.84
C HIS A 156 5.86 27.27 4.48
N LEU A 157 5.16 26.94 3.39
CA LEU A 157 5.74 26.98 2.05
C LEU A 157 5.95 28.45 1.64
N ARG A 158 7.20 28.84 1.43
CA ARG A 158 7.58 30.13 0.83
C ARG A 158 8.38 29.88 -0.43
N TRP A 159 8.07 30.63 -1.48
CA TRP A 159 8.69 30.55 -2.80
C TRP A 159 9.61 31.75 -3.02
#